data_AF-A0A1I0CRX4-F1
#
_entry.id   AF-A0A1I0CRX4-F1
#
_cell.length_a   1.000
_cell.length_b   1.000
_cell.length_c   1.000
_cell.angle_alpha   90.00
_cell.angle_beta   90.00
_cell.angle_gamma   90.00
#
_symmetry.space_group_name_H-M   'P 1'
#
loop_
_entity.id
_entity.type
_entity.pdbx_description
1 polymer ?
#
loop_
_entity_poly.entity_id
_entity_poly.type
_entity_poly.pdbx_seq_one_letter_code
_entity_poly.pdbx_strand_id
1 'polypeptide(L)' 'MNDTTKYVGLDVSKDKIAVAVADEGPFSYELGTLTRKVCINRFNRKRKIT' A
#
# COMPACT_ATOMS: atom_id res chain seq x y z
N MET A 1 -19.65 14.89 -2.93
CA MET A 1 -18.40 14.21 -2.55
C MET A 1 -18.83 12.91 -1.88
N ASN A 2 -18.55 11.76 -2.50
CA ASN A 2 -18.78 10.47 -1.85
C ASN A 2 -17.52 10.17 -1.05
N ASP A 3 -17.53 10.54 0.23
CA ASP A 3 -16.43 10.25 1.15
C ASP A 3 -16.51 8.77 1.55
N THR A 4 -16.10 7.89 0.64
CA THR A 4 -15.93 6.47 0.95
C THR A 4 -14.67 6.32 1.81
N THR A 5 -14.81 5.93 3.07
CA THR A 5 -13.66 5.60 3.91
C THR A 5 -12.91 4.43 3.28
N LYS A 6 -11.59 4.57 3.12
CA LYS A 6 -10.71 3.51 2.64
C LYS A 6 -9.87 2.98 3.79
N TYR A 7 -9.87 1.66 3.95
CA TYR A 7 -9.02 0.96 4.89
C TYR A 7 -7.78 0.46 4.17
N VAL A 8 -6.61 0.69 4.78
CA VAL A 8 -5.32 0.25 4.24
C VAL A 8 -4.68 -0.70 5.24
N GLY A 9 -4.50 -1.96 4.83
CA GLY A 9 -3.75 -2.98 5.55
C GLY A 9 -2.32 -3.07 5.01
N LEU A 10 -1.33 -3.18 5.90
CA LEU A 10 0.08 -3.25 5.55
C LEU A 10 0.75 -4.38 6.32
N ASP A 11 1.26 -5.37 5.58
CA ASP A 11 2.08 -6.45 6.14
C ASP A 11 3.53 -6.30 5.66
N VAL A 12 4.46 -6.24 6.61
CA VAL A 12 5.86 -5.94 6.37
C VAL A 12 6.70 -7.12 6.85
N SER A 13 7.23 -7.86 5.87
CA SER A 13 8.21 -8.92 6.09
C SER A 13 9.62 -8.44 5.77
N LYS A 14 10.64 -9.25 6.14
CA LYS A 14 12.07 -8.90 5.90
C LYS A 14 12.37 -8.56 4.43
N ASP A 15 11.71 -9.26 3.50
CA ASP A 15 12.01 -9.17 2.06
C ASP A 15 10.88 -8.58 1.21
N LYS A 16 9.64 -8.55 1.74
CA LYS A 16 8.43 -8.19 1.00
C LYS A 16 7.53 -7.29 1.82
N ILE A 17 6.80 -6.43 1.12
CA ILE A 17 5.76 -5.59 1.68
C ILE A 17 4.47 -5.92 0.91
N ALA A 18 3.43 -6.31 1.62
CA ALA A 18 2.09 -6.49 1.08
C ALA A 18 1.21 -5.33 1.54
N VAL A 19 0.42 -4.79 0.61
CA VAL A 19 -0.51 -3.70 0.86
C VAL A 19 -1.89 -4.16 0.38
N ALA A 20 -2.89 -4.03 1.24
CA ALA A 20 -4.28 -4.28 0.92
C ALA A 20 -5.07 -2.98 1.05
N VAL A 21 -5.93 -2.66 0.09
CA VAL A 21 -6.86 -1.53 0.18
C VAL A 21 -8.28 -2.06 0.08
N ALA A 22 -9.14 -1.64 1.00
CA ALA A 22 -10.55 -2.01 1.03
C ALA A 22 -11.42 -0.76 1.19
N ASP A 23 -12.58 -0.74 0.54
CA ASP A 23 -13.61 0.28 0.73
C ASP A 23 -14.55 -0.12 1.89
N GLU A 24 -15.25 0.84 2.49
CA GLU A 24 -16.35 0.57 3.45
C GLU A 24 -17.46 -0.26 2.78
N GLY A 25 -17.48 -1.57 3.05
CA GLY A 25 -18.41 -2.51 2.42
C GLY A 25 -17.92 -3.96 2.51
N PRO A 26 -18.68 -4.92 1.96
CA PRO A 26 -18.43 -6.35 2.18
C PRO A 26 -17.14 -6.81 1.50
N PHE A 27 -16.05 -6.86 2.27
CA PHE A 27 -14.87 -7.72 2.11
C PHE A 27 -14.18 -7.77 0.74
N SER A 28 -14.32 -6.76 -0.10
CA SER A 28 -13.53 -6.63 -1.33
C SER A 28 -12.24 -5.85 -1.03
N TYR A 29 -11.10 -6.54 -1.04
CA TYR A 29 -9.78 -5.94 -0.93
C TYR A 29 -8.96 -6.17 -2.20
N GLU A 30 -8.23 -5.14 -2.64
CA GLU A 30 -7.20 -5.28 -3.67
C GLU A 30 -5.85 -5.52 -3.00
N LEU A 31 -5.20 -6.65 -3.32
CA LEU A 31 -3.90 -7.02 -2.75
C LEU A 31 -2.77 -6.71 -3.73
N GLY A 32 -1.81 -5.88 -3.30
CA GLY A 32 -0.57 -5.62 -4.02
C GLY A 32 0.64 -6.08 -3.22
N THR A 33 1.57 -6.82 -3.85
CA THR A 33 2.84 -7.20 -3.22
C THR A 33 4.03 -6.56 -3.95
N LEU A 34 4.93 -5.95 -3.19
CA LEU A 34 6.18 -5.39 -3.70
C LEU A 34 7.37 -5.97 -2.94
N THR A 35 8.50 -6.13 -3.62
CA THR A 35 9.75 -6.44 -2.94
C THR A 35 10.22 -5.23 -2.14
N ARG A 36 10.75 -5.44 -0.93
CA ARG A 36 11.14 -4.37 -0.01
C ARG A 36 12.14 -3.40 -0.64
N LYS A 37 13.08 -3.92 -1.45
CA LYS A 37 14.06 -3.13 -2.21
C LYS A 37 13.40 -2.16 -3.20
N VAL A 38 12.37 -2.60 -3.93
CA VAL A 38 11.63 -1.76 -4.90
C VAL A 38 10.82 -0.69 -4.18
N CYS A 39 10.20 -1.03 -3.04
CA CYS A 39 9.40 -0.09 -2.26
C CYS A 39 10.25 1.04 -1.68
N ILE A 40 11.38 0.72 -1.05
CA ILE A 40 12.32 1.70 -0.50
C ILE A 40 12.90 2.60 -1.61
N ASN A 41 13.27 2.01 -2.75
CA ASN A 41 13.77 2.78 -3.89
C ASN A 41 12.72 3.74 -4.46
N ARG A 42 11.44 3.31 -4.60
CA ARG A 42 10.34 4.20 -5.02
C ARG A 42 10.10 5.33 -4.01
N PHE A 43 10.11 5.02 -2.72
CA PHE A 43 9.91 6.00 -1.65
C PHE A 43 11.00 7.07 -1.63
N ASN A 44 12.27 6.66 -1.70
CA ASN A 44 13.41 7.58 -1.75
C ASN A 44 13.41 8.42 -3.04
N ARG A 45 12.96 7.86 -4.17
CA ARG A 45 12.82 8.61 -5.43
C ARG A 45 11.73 9.67 -5.36
N LYS A 46 10.62 9.41 -4.66
CA LYS A 46 9.54 10.39 -4.45
C LYS A 46 9.97 11.52 -3.50
N ARG A 47 10.78 11.22 -2.48
CA ARG A 47 11.32 12.23 -1.54
C ARG A 47 12.37 13.15 -2.15
N LYS A 48 13.08 12.73 -3.21
CA LYS A 48 14.02 13.58 -3.95
C LYS A 48 13.36 14.63 -4.84
N ILE A 49 12.04 14.56 -5.04
CA ILE A 49 11.27 15.51 -5.86
C ILE A 49 10.63 16.63 -4.98
N THR A 50 10.94 16.64 -3.68
CA THR A 50 10.53 17.67 -2.71
C THR A 50 11.72 18.52 -2.31
#